data_AF-A0A3D4PJZ2-F1
#
_entry.id   AF-A0A3D4PJZ2-F1
#
_cell.length_a   1.000
_cell.length_b   1.000
_cell.length_c   1.000
_cell.angle_alpha   90.00
_cell.angle_beta   90.00
_cell.angle_gamma   90.00
#
_symmetry.space_group_name_H-M   'P 1'
#
loop_
_entity.id
_entity.type
_entity.pdbx_description
1 polymer ?
#
loop_
_entity_poly.entity_id
_entity_poly.type
_entity_poly.pdbx_seq_one_letter_code
_entity_poly.pdbx_strand_id
1 'polypeptide(L)'
;YRDYVIRSFNEDKPYDLFVHEQIAGDELYPENPDALIATSFLRLGVYEYNQRDVRTHWQDILNEMTDVTSDVFLGLGMGCARCHNHKFDPILQKDYFALQAFMAPVLWTDDTPLATPEEKAAYDAQLQKWESATYEIREKISQIEAPILTSLANSAINKFPEDIQVMMRKPIEEREPLEHQLAELAYRQVIREHDKLKSKLKDEKLENWQALQEELAKFDSLKPKPLPTGPTVADVSQSAPPTYMKTRLETKTIEPEFIEVLSTRTQEILPSVTDHSTGRRSALATWLTQPTHPLTARVMVNRLWQHHFG
;
A
#
# COMPACT_ATOMS: atom_id res chain seq x y z
N TYR A 1 -11.46 -6.60 -3.11
CA TYR A 1 -11.91 -5.33 -3.71
C TYR A 1 -13.22 -5.46 -4.50
N ARG A 2 -13.29 -6.14 -5.66
CA ARG A 2 -14.53 -6.26 -6.47
C ARG A 2 -15.77 -6.61 -5.64
N ASP A 3 -15.68 -7.66 -4.83
CA ASP A 3 -16.82 -8.15 -4.05
C ASP A 3 -17.22 -7.16 -2.95
N TYR A 4 -16.27 -6.39 -2.40
CA TYR A 4 -16.55 -5.28 -1.48
C TYR A 4 -17.32 -4.16 -2.18
N VAL A 5 -16.95 -3.80 -3.42
CA VAL A 5 -17.67 -2.79 -4.21
C VAL A 5 -19.10 -3.24 -4.47
N ILE A 6 -19.29 -4.48 -4.93
CA ILE A 6 -20.62 -5.06 -5.19
C ILE A 6 -21.47 -5.03 -3.91
N ARG A 7 -20.95 -5.49 -2.78
CA ARG A 7 -21.67 -5.46 -1.50
C ARG A 7 -22.04 -4.03 -1.08
N SER A 8 -21.08 -3.10 -1.16
CA SER A 8 -21.30 -1.70 -0.77
C SER A 8 -22.47 -1.07 -1.52
N PHE A 9 -22.59 -1.31 -2.83
CA PHE A 9 -23.72 -0.82 -3.61
C PHE A 9 -25.03 -1.59 -3.33
N ASN A 10 -24.97 -2.92 -3.19
CA ASN A 10 -26.17 -3.73 -2.90
C ASN A 10 -26.77 -3.45 -1.52
N GLU A 11 -25.96 -2.97 -0.58
CA GLU A 11 -26.37 -2.64 0.80
C GLU A 11 -26.70 -1.15 0.97
N ASP A 12 -26.80 -0.39 -0.14
CA ASP A 12 -27.08 1.05 -0.13
C ASP A 12 -26.12 1.85 0.78
N LYS A 13 -24.83 1.49 0.78
CA LYS A 13 -23.82 2.17 1.59
C LYS A 13 -23.81 3.67 1.27
N PRO A 14 -23.84 4.56 2.29
CA PRO A 14 -23.67 6.00 2.08
C PRO A 14 -22.42 6.30 1.25
N TYR A 15 -22.58 7.11 0.19
CA TYR A 15 -21.50 7.33 -0.77
C TYR A 15 -20.29 8.06 -0.17
N ASP A 16 -20.53 8.94 0.81
CA ASP A 16 -19.48 9.55 1.61
C ASP A 16 -18.66 8.50 2.36
N LEU A 17 -19.31 7.56 3.07
CA LEU A 17 -18.61 6.46 3.73
C LEU A 17 -17.82 5.61 2.73
N PHE A 18 -18.41 5.29 1.57
CA PHE A 18 -17.73 4.55 0.51
C PHE A 18 -16.43 5.26 0.05
N VAL A 19 -16.45 6.58 -0.14
CA VAL A 19 -15.26 7.37 -0.50
C VAL A 19 -14.22 7.35 0.63
N HIS A 20 -14.65 7.49 1.90
CA HIS A 20 -13.75 7.43 3.05
C HIS A 20 -13.01 6.10 3.14
N GLU A 21 -13.73 4.99 3.00
CA GLU A 21 -13.12 3.65 3.03
C GLU A 21 -12.11 3.46 1.89
N GLN A 22 -12.40 3.93 0.68
CA GLN A 22 -11.48 3.77 -0.46
C GLN A 22 -10.18 4.58 -0.34
N ILE A 23 -10.24 5.79 0.20
CA ILE A 23 -9.07 6.67 0.32
C ILE A 23 -8.28 6.42 1.61
N ALA A 24 -8.98 6.19 2.72
CA ALA A 24 -8.40 6.21 4.07
C ALA A 24 -9.01 5.15 5.00
N GLY A 25 -9.50 4.02 4.46
CA GLY A 25 -10.15 2.99 5.27
C GLY A 25 -9.28 2.41 6.39
N ASP A 26 -7.97 2.28 6.16
CA ASP A 26 -7.00 1.85 7.17
C ASP A 26 -6.74 2.90 8.25
N GLU A 27 -6.86 4.19 7.91
CA GLU A 27 -6.65 5.29 8.87
C GLU A 27 -7.90 5.52 9.74
N LEU A 28 -9.09 5.43 9.14
CA LEU A 28 -10.35 5.76 9.78
C LEU A 28 -11.01 4.57 10.46
N TYR A 29 -10.81 3.36 9.91
CA TYR A 29 -11.48 2.13 10.36
C TYR A 29 -10.49 0.94 10.36
N PRO A 30 -9.36 1.02 11.09
CA PRO A 30 -8.27 0.02 11.05
C PRO A 30 -8.70 -1.40 11.44
N GLU A 31 -9.78 -1.51 12.22
CA GLU A 31 -10.31 -2.79 12.70
C GLU A 31 -11.38 -3.38 11.77
N ASN A 32 -11.82 -2.65 10.75
CA ASN A 32 -12.87 -3.10 9.82
C ASN A 32 -12.25 -3.73 8.56
N PRO A 33 -12.37 -5.05 8.35
CA PRO A 33 -11.81 -5.72 7.17
C PRO A 33 -12.31 -5.16 5.84
N ASP A 34 -13.58 -4.75 5.76
CA ASP A 34 -14.14 -4.18 4.53
C ASP A 34 -13.52 -2.81 4.22
N ALA A 35 -13.26 -1.99 5.22
CA ALA A 35 -12.57 -0.72 5.05
C ALA A 35 -11.11 -0.94 4.61
N LEU A 36 -10.42 -1.94 5.17
CA LEU A 36 -9.08 -2.33 4.70
C LEU A 36 -9.10 -2.77 3.24
N ILE A 37 -10.08 -3.60 2.85
CA ILE A 37 -10.27 -4.05 1.46
C ILE A 37 -10.56 -2.87 0.52
N ALA A 38 -11.28 -1.85 0.98
CA ALA A 38 -11.62 -0.69 0.17
C ALA A 38 -10.37 0.08 -0.29
N THR A 39 -9.34 0.14 0.56
CA THR A 39 -8.05 0.80 0.26
C THR A 39 -7.30 0.18 -0.93
N SER A 40 -7.66 -1.04 -1.36
CA SER A 40 -7.14 -1.61 -2.61
C SER A 40 -7.44 -0.74 -3.83
N PHE A 41 -8.38 0.22 -3.73
CA PHE A 41 -8.57 1.27 -4.73
C PHE A 41 -7.27 2.01 -5.09
N LEU A 42 -6.42 2.30 -4.08
CA LEU A 42 -5.11 2.94 -4.26
C LEU A 42 -4.04 2.00 -4.84
N ARG A 43 -4.44 0.79 -5.25
CA ARG A 43 -3.60 -0.18 -5.95
C ARG A 43 -4.04 -0.43 -7.39
N LEU A 44 -5.02 0.31 -7.91
CA LEU A 44 -5.56 0.15 -9.27
C LEU A 44 -4.65 0.72 -10.38
N GLY A 45 -3.33 0.58 -10.24
CA GLY A 45 -2.34 1.03 -11.21
C GLY A 45 -1.54 -0.12 -11.82
N VAL A 46 -0.65 0.21 -12.75
CA VAL A 46 0.28 -0.76 -13.34
C VAL A 46 1.40 -1.08 -12.35
N TYR A 47 1.62 -2.37 -12.10
CA TYR A 47 2.75 -2.86 -11.32
C TYR A 47 3.64 -3.77 -12.18
N GLU A 48 4.88 -3.34 -12.40
CA GLU A 48 5.86 -4.12 -13.14
C GLU A 48 6.78 -4.92 -12.20
N TYR A 49 6.53 -6.22 -12.14
CA TYR A 49 7.12 -7.10 -11.13
C TYR A 49 8.65 -7.23 -11.21
N ASN A 50 9.25 -6.99 -12.38
CA ASN A 50 10.68 -7.17 -12.68
C ASN A 50 11.43 -5.84 -12.92
N GLN A 51 10.81 -4.69 -12.62
CA GLN A 51 11.41 -3.37 -12.84
C GLN A 51 12.58 -3.09 -11.88
N ARG A 52 13.73 -2.69 -12.42
CA ARG A 52 14.95 -2.41 -11.65
C ARG A 52 15.14 -0.92 -11.36
N ASP A 53 14.52 -0.04 -12.14
CA ASP A 53 14.39 1.37 -11.80
C ASP A 53 13.22 1.56 -10.83
N VAL A 54 13.49 1.27 -9.56
CA VAL A 54 12.51 1.31 -8.46
C VAL A 54 11.98 2.72 -8.23
N ARG A 55 12.80 3.76 -8.48
CA ARG A 55 12.43 5.16 -8.28
C ARG A 55 11.39 5.61 -9.28
N THR A 56 11.65 5.35 -10.57
CA THR A 56 10.68 5.68 -11.63
C THR A 56 9.40 4.86 -11.46
N HIS A 57 9.52 3.56 -11.15
CA HIS A 57 8.36 2.72 -10.90
C HIS A 57 7.49 3.23 -9.75
N TRP A 58 8.10 3.65 -8.63
CA TRP A 58 7.36 4.21 -7.51
C TRP A 58 6.71 5.56 -7.85
N GLN A 59 7.41 6.41 -8.61
CA GLN A 59 6.84 7.66 -9.09
C GLN A 59 5.65 7.43 -10.04
N ASP A 60 5.71 6.41 -10.89
CA ASP A 60 4.61 6.03 -11.78
C ASP A 60 3.41 5.51 -10.97
N ILE A 61 3.63 4.71 -9.94
CA ILE A 61 2.57 4.28 -9.00
C ILE A 61 1.91 5.49 -8.33
N LEU A 62 2.69 6.45 -7.83
CA LEU A 62 2.16 7.69 -7.25
C LEU A 62 1.37 8.53 -8.26
N ASN A 63 1.85 8.59 -9.50
CA ASN A 63 1.15 9.26 -10.58
C ASN A 63 -0.20 8.62 -10.89
N GLU A 64 -0.24 7.29 -11.02
CA GLU A 64 -1.49 6.54 -11.26
C GLU A 64 -2.49 6.72 -10.11
N MET A 65 -2.04 6.65 -8.85
CA MET A 65 -2.91 6.94 -7.71
C MET A 65 -3.49 8.36 -7.76
N THR A 66 -2.70 9.34 -8.18
CA THR A 66 -3.12 10.75 -8.32
C THR A 66 -4.15 10.89 -9.44
N ASP A 67 -3.85 10.35 -10.61
CA ASP A 67 -4.71 10.42 -11.79
C ASP A 67 -6.04 9.71 -11.55
N VAL A 68 -6.01 8.45 -11.11
CA VAL A 68 -7.22 7.66 -10.83
C VAL A 68 -8.08 8.31 -9.76
N THR A 69 -7.49 8.84 -8.69
CA THR A 69 -8.24 9.57 -7.65
C THR A 69 -8.93 10.80 -8.22
N SER A 70 -8.23 11.57 -9.05
CA SER A 70 -8.76 12.79 -9.68
C SER A 70 -9.86 12.48 -10.70
N ASP A 71 -9.68 11.46 -11.53
CA ASP A 71 -10.66 11.02 -12.50
C ASP A 71 -11.91 10.50 -11.79
N VAL A 72 -11.74 9.61 -10.80
CA VAL A 72 -12.86 8.96 -10.12
C VAL A 72 -13.63 9.94 -9.25
N PHE A 73 -13.01 10.73 -8.38
CA PHE A 73 -13.76 11.54 -7.41
C PHE A 73 -13.98 12.99 -7.80
N LEU A 74 -13.18 13.52 -8.72
CA LEU A 74 -13.30 14.91 -9.16
C LEU A 74 -13.82 15.02 -10.59
N GLY A 75 -13.70 13.95 -11.39
CA GLY A 75 -14.02 14.00 -12.82
C GLY A 75 -13.07 14.93 -13.58
N LEU A 76 -11.84 15.08 -13.10
CA LEU A 76 -10.82 15.97 -13.65
C LEU A 76 -9.64 15.15 -14.16
N GLY A 77 -9.38 15.20 -15.46
CA GLY A 77 -8.19 14.57 -16.06
C GLY A 77 -6.94 15.39 -15.79
N MET A 78 -6.32 15.19 -14.63
CA MET A 78 -5.20 16.04 -14.20
C MET A 78 -3.83 15.62 -14.76
N GLY A 79 -3.73 14.54 -15.54
CA GLY A 79 -2.46 14.02 -16.04
C GLY A 79 -1.60 15.04 -16.82
N CYS A 80 -2.21 15.99 -17.55
CA CYS A 80 -1.45 17.08 -18.20
C CYS A 80 -0.76 18.00 -17.19
N ALA A 81 -1.37 18.21 -16.02
CA ALA A 81 -0.86 19.05 -14.95
C ALA A 81 0.46 18.51 -14.36
N ARG A 82 0.80 17.24 -14.58
CA ARG A 82 2.06 16.62 -14.11
C ARG A 82 3.31 17.35 -14.60
N CYS A 83 3.31 17.80 -15.86
CA CYS A 83 4.50 18.36 -16.51
C CYS A 83 4.45 19.89 -16.73
N HIS A 84 3.24 20.46 -16.79
CA HIS A 84 2.99 21.89 -16.99
C HIS A 84 1.59 22.22 -16.48
N ASN A 85 1.24 23.48 -16.25
CA ASN A 85 -0.15 23.84 -15.91
C ASN A 85 -1.13 23.26 -16.94
N HIS A 86 -2.29 22.79 -16.49
CA HIS A 86 -3.27 22.15 -17.36
C HIS A 86 -3.62 23.06 -18.55
N LYS A 87 -3.80 22.46 -19.73
CA LYS A 87 -3.88 23.20 -20.98
C LYS A 87 -5.16 24.04 -21.11
N PHE A 88 -6.27 23.52 -20.60
CA PHE A 88 -7.60 24.07 -20.82
C PHE A 88 -8.32 24.49 -19.53
N ASP A 89 -7.90 23.91 -18.41
CA ASP A 89 -8.53 24.12 -17.11
C ASP A 89 -7.56 24.91 -16.23
N PRO A 90 -8.07 25.73 -15.30
CA PRO A 90 -7.25 26.50 -14.35
C PRO A 90 -6.69 25.59 -13.24
N ILE A 91 -6.02 24.50 -13.62
CA ILE A 91 -5.34 23.56 -12.73
C ILE A 91 -3.85 23.77 -12.91
N LEU A 92 -3.18 24.17 -11.83
CA LEU A 92 -1.74 24.41 -11.83
C LEU A 92 -0.98 23.08 -11.75
N GLN A 93 0.27 23.08 -12.22
CA GLN A 93 1.17 21.96 -11.95
C GLN A 93 1.33 21.74 -10.44
N LYS A 94 1.32 22.83 -9.65
CA LYS A 94 1.34 22.75 -8.18
C LYS A 94 0.17 21.93 -7.65
N ASP A 95 -1.05 22.11 -8.17
CA ASP A 95 -2.25 21.39 -7.71
C ASP A 95 -2.11 19.88 -7.88
N TYR A 96 -1.49 19.44 -8.99
CA TYR A 96 -1.22 18.02 -9.22
C TYR A 96 -0.31 17.42 -8.13
N PHE A 97 0.81 18.08 -7.85
CA PHE A 97 1.75 17.60 -6.83
C PHE A 97 1.22 17.79 -5.40
N ALA A 98 0.37 18.79 -5.17
CA ALA A 98 -0.32 18.98 -3.90
C ALA A 98 -1.34 17.86 -3.64
N LEU A 99 -2.07 17.43 -4.68
CA LEU A 99 -2.91 16.23 -4.58
C LEU A 99 -2.06 14.98 -4.35
N GLN A 100 -0.99 14.79 -5.13
CA GLN A 100 -0.07 13.66 -4.96
C GLN A 100 0.51 13.57 -3.55
N ALA A 101 0.77 14.71 -2.91
CA ALA A 101 1.32 14.78 -1.55
C ALA A 101 0.41 14.17 -0.47
N PHE A 102 -0.90 14.05 -0.72
CA PHE A 102 -1.81 13.31 0.17
C PHE A 102 -1.57 11.80 0.13
N MET A 103 -1.14 11.25 -1.01
CA MET A 103 -0.87 9.82 -1.21
C MET A 103 0.62 9.47 -1.12
N ALA A 104 1.50 10.47 -1.01
CA ALA A 104 2.94 10.27 -0.85
C ALA A 104 3.33 9.29 0.27
N PRO A 105 2.64 9.23 1.43
CA PRO A 105 2.96 8.27 2.49
C PRO A 105 2.57 6.82 2.20
N VAL A 106 1.76 6.56 1.16
CA VAL A 106 1.20 5.22 0.90
C VAL A 106 2.30 4.17 0.80
N LEU A 107 2.08 3.02 1.40
CA LEU A 107 2.85 1.80 1.28
C LEU A 107 1.88 0.67 0.90
N TRP A 108 2.19 -0.04 -0.18
CA TRP A 108 1.40 -1.20 -0.57
C TRP A 108 1.76 -2.41 0.27
N THR A 109 0.75 -3.09 0.81
CA THR A 109 0.89 -4.34 1.57
C THR A 109 0.14 -5.47 0.84
N ASP A 110 0.73 -6.65 0.78
CA ASP A 110 0.22 -7.76 -0.05
C ASP A 110 -0.55 -8.81 0.76
N ASP A 111 -0.34 -8.84 2.08
CA ASP A 111 -0.74 -9.90 3.00
C ASP A 111 -1.43 -9.38 4.28
N THR A 112 -2.04 -8.20 4.22
CA THR A 112 -2.79 -7.63 5.35
C THR A 112 -3.88 -8.61 5.81
N PRO A 113 -3.94 -9.01 7.10
CA PRO A 113 -5.01 -9.86 7.61
C PRO A 113 -6.38 -9.15 7.61
N LEU A 114 -7.32 -9.72 6.86
CA LEU A 114 -8.68 -9.22 6.63
C LEU A 114 -9.69 -9.91 7.57
N ALA A 115 -9.45 -9.79 8.86
CA ALA A 115 -10.26 -10.41 9.90
C ALA A 115 -10.57 -9.42 11.03
N THR A 116 -11.68 -9.66 11.72
CA THR A 116 -12.10 -8.86 12.88
C THR A 116 -11.10 -8.98 14.04
N PRO A 117 -11.07 -8.02 14.99
CA PRO A 117 -10.22 -8.12 16.18
C PRO A 117 -10.40 -9.43 16.95
N GLU A 118 -11.64 -9.92 17.06
CA GLU A 118 -11.96 -11.17 17.76
C GLU A 118 -11.39 -12.40 17.03
N GLU A 119 -11.52 -12.44 15.70
CA GLU A 119 -10.95 -13.52 14.89
C GLU A 119 -9.42 -13.51 14.92
N LYS A 120 -8.80 -12.32 14.88
CA LYS A 120 -7.35 -12.14 15.03
C LYS A 120 -6.88 -12.64 16.38
N ALA A 121 -7.52 -12.21 17.46
CA ALA A 121 -7.17 -12.65 18.82
C ALA A 121 -7.31 -14.18 19.00
N ALA A 122 -8.37 -14.77 18.45
CA ALA A 122 -8.56 -16.23 18.47
C ALA A 122 -7.48 -16.97 17.67
N TYR A 123 -7.13 -16.45 16.48
CA TYR A 123 -6.06 -16.96 15.64
C TYR A 123 -4.70 -16.89 16.36
N ASP A 124 -4.35 -15.74 16.92
CA ASP A 124 -3.07 -15.52 17.60
C ASP A 124 -2.91 -16.41 18.84
N ALA A 125 -3.96 -16.56 19.64
CA ALA A 125 -3.96 -17.44 20.80
C ALA A 125 -3.74 -18.92 20.43
N GLN A 126 -4.25 -19.35 19.27
CA GLN A 126 -4.01 -20.70 18.77
C GLN A 126 -2.63 -20.82 18.11
N LEU A 127 -2.21 -19.82 17.33
CA LEU A 127 -0.90 -19.76 16.70
C LEU A 127 0.20 -19.88 17.74
N GLN A 128 0.12 -19.12 18.84
CA GLN A 128 1.09 -19.15 19.93
C GLN A 128 1.31 -20.55 20.52
N LYS A 129 0.27 -21.38 20.60
CA LYS A 129 0.38 -22.78 21.06
C LYS A 129 1.20 -23.61 20.07
N TRP A 130 0.93 -23.47 18.78
CA TRP A 130 1.70 -24.14 17.73
C TRP A 130 3.16 -23.65 17.70
N GLU A 131 3.39 -22.35 17.80
CA GLU A 131 4.74 -21.77 17.79
C GLU A 131 5.57 -22.24 18.98
N SER A 132 4.99 -22.27 20.17
CA SER A 132 5.66 -22.77 21.38
C SER A 132 6.01 -24.25 21.26
N ALA A 133 5.10 -25.07 20.73
CA ALA A 133 5.30 -26.51 20.56
C ALA A 133 6.30 -26.86 19.45
N THR A 134 6.51 -25.97 18.49
CA THR A 134 7.34 -26.21 17.29
C THR A 134 8.63 -25.39 17.25
N TYR A 135 8.91 -24.61 18.30
CA TYR A 135 10.03 -23.68 18.35
C TYR A 135 11.37 -24.31 17.95
N GLU A 136 11.76 -25.41 18.61
CA GLU A 136 13.04 -26.07 18.36
C GLU A 136 13.15 -26.63 16.92
N ILE A 137 12.05 -27.12 16.36
CA ILE A 137 12.00 -27.67 15.00
C ILE A 137 12.16 -26.51 14.00
N ARG A 138 11.40 -25.42 14.19
CA ARG A 138 11.47 -24.22 13.35
C ARG A 138 12.84 -23.54 13.43
N GLU A 139 13.48 -23.56 14.59
CA GLU A 139 14.85 -23.04 14.77
C GLU A 139 15.84 -23.83 13.92
N LYS A 140 15.80 -25.18 13.96
CA LYS A 140 16.66 -26.04 13.14
C LYS A 140 16.41 -25.84 11.64
N ILE A 141 15.14 -25.72 11.24
CA ILE A 141 14.78 -25.40 9.85
C ILE A 141 15.39 -24.05 9.45
N SER A 142 15.22 -23.02 10.28
CA SER A 142 15.77 -21.68 10.04
C SER A 142 17.29 -21.70 9.89
N GLN A 143 18.02 -22.46 10.71
CA GLN A 143 19.48 -22.60 10.60
C GLN A 143 19.92 -23.20 9.25
N ILE A 144 19.11 -24.09 8.66
CA ILE A 144 19.36 -24.67 7.34
C ILE A 144 19.03 -23.67 6.22
N GLU A 145 17.91 -22.95 6.35
CA GLU A 145 17.39 -22.05 5.30
C GLU A 145 18.11 -20.70 5.24
N ALA A 146 18.42 -20.10 6.40
CA ALA A 146 19.01 -18.77 6.53
C ALA A 146 20.23 -18.49 5.62
N PRO A 147 21.26 -19.37 5.53
CA PRO A 147 22.40 -19.10 4.64
C PRO A 147 22.01 -19.10 3.16
N ILE A 148 21.04 -19.93 2.76
CA ILE A 148 20.56 -20.00 1.38
C ILE A 148 19.71 -18.77 1.06
N LEU A 149 18.77 -18.42 1.94
CA LEU A 149 17.95 -17.21 1.81
C LEU A 149 18.82 -15.96 1.75
N THR A 150 19.83 -15.85 2.62
CA THR A 150 20.80 -14.74 2.60
C THR A 150 21.57 -14.69 1.27
N SER A 151 22.00 -15.83 0.74
CA SER A 151 22.68 -15.88 -0.56
C SER A 151 21.77 -15.45 -1.71
N LEU A 152 20.53 -15.93 -1.75
CA LEU A 152 19.52 -15.56 -2.74
C LEU A 152 19.19 -14.07 -2.65
N ALA A 153 18.97 -13.56 -1.44
CA ALA A 153 18.72 -12.15 -1.18
C ALA A 153 19.87 -11.27 -1.66
N ASN A 154 21.11 -11.59 -1.30
CA ASN A 154 22.28 -10.84 -1.76
C ASN A 154 22.41 -10.87 -3.29
N SER A 155 22.18 -12.02 -3.92
CA SER A 155 22.21 -12.12 -5.40
C SER A 155 21.13 -11.26 -6.07
N ALA A 156 19.95 -11.14 -5.45
CA ALA A 156 18.86 -10.31 -5.93
C ALA A 156 19.11 -8.81 -5.69
N ILE A 157 19.60 -8.44 -4.50
CA ILE A 157 19.94 -7.06 -4.11
C ILE A 157 21.01 -6.50 -5.05
N ASN A 158 22.06 -7.26 -5.35
CA ASN A 158 23.19 -6.82 -6.18
C ASN A 158 22.80 -6.52 -7.65
N LYS A 159 21.56 -6.77 -8.05
CA LYS A 159 21.03 -6.41 -9.39
C LYS A 159 20.44 -5.00 -9.44
N PHE A 160 20.29 -4.32 -8.30
CA PHE A 160 19.77 -2.96 -8.21
C PHE A 160 20.92 -1.92 -8.21
N PRO A 161 20.62 -0.65 -8.55
CA PRO A 161 21.56 0.45 -8.37
C PRO A 161 22.10 0.55 -6.92
N GLU A 162 23.34 1.04 -6.77
CA GLU A 162 24.06 1.06 -5.48
C GLU A 162 23.29 1.80 -4.37
N ASP A 163 22.67 2.93 -4.69
CA ASP A 163 21.86 3.70 -3.75
C ASP A 163 20.65 2.91 -3.24
N ILE A 164 20.00 2.11 -4.10
CA ILE A 164 18.90 1.21 -3.69
C ILE A 164 19.43 0.05 -2.85
N GLN A 165 20.61 -0.50 -3.18
CA GLN A 165 21.23 -1.55 -2.37
C GLN A 165 21.49 -1.08 -0.94
N VAL A 166 22.00 0.14 -0.77
CA VAL A 166 22.19 0.75 0.56
C VAL A 166 20.88 0.84 1.32
N MET A 167 19.80 1.32 0.69
CA MET A 167 18.47 1.40 1.30
C MET A 167 17.93 0.03 1.71
N MET A 168 18.09 -1.00 0.87
CA MET A 168 17.62 -2.36 1.14
C MET A 168 18.38 -3.04 2.29
N ARG A 169 19.67 -2.72 2.47
CA ARG A 169 20.54 -3.30 3.50
C ARG A 169 20.42 -2.59 4.85
N LYS A 170 19.96 -1.35 4.85
CA LYS A 170 19.72 -0.56 6.05
C LYS A 170 18.61 -1.20 6.90
N PRO A 171 18.74 -1.28 8.24
CA PRO A 171 17.65 -1.69 9.14
C PRO A 171 16.39 -0.85 8.94
N ILE A 172 15.20 -1.43 9.12
CA ILE A 172 13.92 -0.75 8.85
C ILE A 172 13.79 0.52 9.71
N GLU A 173 14.23 0.45 10.96
CA GLU A 173 14.16 1.51 11.96
C GLU A 173 15.06 2.71 11.63
N GLU A 174 16.06 2.52 10.75
CA GLU A 174 16.99 3.57 10.32
C GLU A 174 16.63 4.16 8.95
N ARG A 175 15.60 3.64 8.28
CA ARG A 175 15.15 4.09 6.95
C ARG A 175 14.28 5.32 7.08
N GLU A 176 14.59 6.33 6.27
CA GLU A 176 13.66 7.42 6.03
C GLU A 176 12.41 6.90 5.29
N PRO A 177 11.24 7.57 5.39
CA PRO A 177 9.98 7.09 4.79
C PRO A 177 10.10 6.68 3.32
N LEU A 178 10.78 7.49 2.49
CA LEU A 178 10.98 7.18 1.07
C LEU A 178 11.95 6.01 0.87
N GLU A 179 13.00 5.90 1.69
CA GLU A 179 13.93 4.76 1.62
C GLU A 179 13.20 3.47 1.94
N HIS A 180 12.29 3.50 2.93
CA HIS A 180 11.47 2.34 3.29
C HIS A 180 10.55 1.92 2.13
N GLN A 181 9.81 2.83 1.52
CA GLN A 181 8.95 2.52 0.36
C GLN A 181 9.74 1.90 -0.80
N LEU A 182 10.88 2.50 -1.16
CA LEU A 182 11.72 2.01 -2.25
C LEU A 182 12.35 0.65 -1.91
N ALA A 183 12.81 0.48 -0.67
CA ALA A 183 13.35 -0.79 -0.21
C ALA A 183 12.29 -1.89 -0.27
N GLU A 184 11.07 -1.66 0.22
CA GLU A 184 9.97 -2.64 0.17
C GLU A 184 9.59 -3.00 -1.28
N LEU A 185 9.47 -2.00 -2.16
CA LEU A 185 9.16 -2.24 -3.56
C LEU A 185 10.22 -3.11 -4.25
N ALA A 186 11.49 -2.85 -3.96
CA ALA A 186 12.61 -3.65 -4.45
C ALA A 186 12.64 -5.06 -3.83
N TYR A 187 12.35 -5.17 -2.53
CA TYR A 187 12.44 -6.41 -1.75
C TYR A 187 11.41 -7.46 -2.20
N ARG A 188 10.30 -7.05 -2.82
CA ARG A 188 9.38 -7.98 -3.51
C ARG A 188 10.09 -8.90 -4.51
N GLN A 189 11.13 -8.41 -5.19
CA GLN A 189 11.92 -9.25 -6.11
C GLN A 189 12.88 -10.20 -5.37
N VAL A 190 13.30 -9.85 -4.16
CA VAL A 190 14.06 -10.73 -3.27
C VAL A 190 13.18 -11.88 -2.81
N ILE A 191 11.97 -11.58 -2.35
CA ILE A 191 11.01 -12.59 -1.87
C ILE A 191 10.72 -13.64 -2.95
N ARG A 192 10.55 -13.23 -4.22
CA ARG A 192 10.37 -14.19 -5.33
C ARG A 192 11.56 -15.11 -5.55
N GLU A 193 12.77 -14.68 -5.23
CA GLU A 193 13.95 -15.54 -5.35
C GLU A 193 13.99 -16.60 -4.25
N HIS A 194 13.30 -16.38 -3.12
CA HIS A 194 13.17 -17.37 -2.05
C HIS A 194 12.38 -18.62 -2.49
N ASP A 195 11.54 -18.54 -3.52
CA ASP A 195 10.86 -19.72 -4.11
C ASP A 195 11.87 -20.79 -4.59
N LYS A 196 13.12 -20.38 -4.85
CA LYS A 196 14.21 -21.28 -5.27
C LYS A 196 14.88 -22.00 -4.11
N LEU A 197 14.54 -21.70 -2.85
CA LEU A 197 15.13 -22.29 -1.64
C LEU A 197 15.26 -23.82 -1.73
N LYS A 198 14.15 -24.52 -2.01
CA LYS A 198 14.12 -25.97 -2.10
C LYS A 198 15.07 -26.52 -3.19
N SER A 199 15.18 -25.83 -4.32
CA SER A 199 16.09 -26.22 -5.42
C SER A 199 17.58 -26.04 -5.09
N LYS A 200 17.89 -25.26 -4.05
CA LYS A 200 19.25 -24.98 -3.59
C LYS A 200 19.70 -25.89 -2.46
N LEU A 201 18.76 -26.57 -1.78
CA LEU A 201 19.06 -27.63 -0.83
C LEU A 201 19.57 -28.87 -1.57
N LYS A 202 20.67 -29.47 -1.09
CA LYS A 202 21.30 -30.63 -1.71
C LYS A 202 21.72 -31.64 -0.65
N ASP A 203 21.79 -32.90 -1.06
CA ASP A 203 22.36 -34.03 -0.31
C ASP A 203 21.79 -34.09 1.12
N GLU A 204 22.65 -34.30 2.11
CA GLU A 204 22.31 -34.41 3.53
C GLU A 204 21.46 -33.23 4.06
N LYS A 205 21.67 -32.00 3.55
CA LYS A 205 20.86 -30.84 3.98
C LYS A 205 19.42 -30.94 3.50
N LEU A 206 19.19 -31.49 2.31
CA LEU A 206 17.84 -31.69 1.79
C LEU A 206 17.12 -32.78 2.60
N GLU A 207 17.80 -33.89 2.89
CA GLU A 207 17.25 -34.99 3.69
C GLU A 207 16.90 -34.52 5.11
N ASN A 208 17.82 -33.82 5.78
CA ASN A 208 17.60 -33.27 7.12
C ASN A 208 16.44 -32.25 7.12
N TRP A 209 16.37 -31.37 6.12
CA TRP A 209 15.28 -30.41 5.99
C TRP A 209 13.92 -31.11 5.80
N GLN A 210 13.86 -32.15 4.96
CA GLN A 210 12.64 -32.92 4.75
C GLN A 210 12.18 -33.63 6.02
N ALA A 211 13.10 -34.26 6.76
CA ALA A 211 12.78 -34.90 8.03
C ALA A 211 12.22 -33.90 9.07
N LEU A 212 12.80 -32.70 9.16
CA LEU A 212 12.30 -31.64 10.04
C LEU A 212 10.92 -31.13 9.60
N GLN A 213 10.65 -31.02 8.30
CA GLN A 213 9.33 -30.65 7.79
C GLN A 213 8.27 -31.72 8.11
N GLU A 214 8.62 -33.00 8.01
CA GLU A 214 7.74 -34.11 8.42
C GLU A 214 7.50 -34.11 9.94
N GLU A 215 8.50 -33.77 10.74
CA GLU A 215 8.35 -33.61 12.18
C GLU A 215 7.42 -32.43 12.52
N LEU A 216 7.59 -31.29 11.83
CA LEU A 216 6.75 -30.11 11.99
C LEU A 216 5.28 -30.41 11.64
N ALA A 217 5.04 -31.18 10.59
CA ALA A 217 3.69 -31.55 10.14
C ALA A 217 2.89 -32.34 11.19
N LYS A 218 3.55 -33.03 12.14
CA LYS A 218 2.86 -33.70 13.26
C LYS A 218 2.09 -32.73 14.15
N PHE A 219 2.46 -31.45 14.14
CA PHE A 219 1.82 -30.39 14.90
C PHE A 219 0.74 -29.63 14.09
N ASP A 220 0.44 -30.03 12.86
CA ASP A 220 -0.56 -29.35 12.01
C ASP A 220 -1.95 -29.25 12.66
N SER A 221 -2.29 -30.19 13.54
CA SER A 221 -3.54 -30.14 14.32
C SER A 221 -3.64 -28.94 15.29
N LEU A 222 -2.49 -28.41 15.74
CA LEU A 222 -2.43 -27.22 16.60
C LEU A 222 -2.47 -25.93 15.78
N LYS A 223 -2.03 -25.98 14.52
CA LYS A 223 -1.89 -24.81 13.65
C LYS A 223 -3.28 -24.24 13.30
N PRO A 224 -3.54 -22.94 13.55
CA PRO A 224 -4.82 -22.35 13.19
C PRO A 224 -4.99 -22.31 11.67
N LYS A 225 -6.26 -22.27 11.23
CA LYS A 225 -6.56 -22.00 9.82
C LYS A 225 -6.08 -20.59 9.47
N PRO A 226 -5.36 -20.39 8.36
CA PRO A 226 -4.90 -19.06 7.96
C PRO A 226 -6.05 -18.07 7.87
N LEU A 227 -5.85 -16.86 8.40
CA LEU A 227 -6.78 -15.75 8.18
C LEU A 227 -6.83 -15.40 6.68
N PRO A 228 -7.98 -14.94 6.17
CA PRO A 228 -7.99 -14.33 4.85
C PRO A 228 -7.06 -13.12 4.84
N THR A 229 -6.19 -13.05 3.84
CA THR A 229 -5.29 -11.90 3.64
C THR A 229 -5.57 -11.28 2.28
N GLY A 230 -5.14 -10.03 2.10
CA GLY A 230 -5.20 -9.46 0.77
C GLY A 230 -4.42 -8.17 0.55
N PRO A 231 -4.38 -7.72 -0.71
CA PRO A 231 -3.77 -6.45 -1.12
C PRO A 231 -4.46 -5.26 -0.45
N THR A 232 -3.75 -4.49 0.37
CA THR A 232 -4.25 -3.21 0.90
C THR A 232 -3.18 -2.13 0.79
N VAL A 233 -3.49 -0.93 1.26
CA VAL A 233 -2.47 0.07 1.54
C VAL A 233 -2.47 0.44 3.01
N ALA A 234 -1.33 0.96 3.45
CA ALA A 234 -1.15 1.65 4.72
C ALA A 234 -0.28 2.89 4.48
N ASP A 235 -0.11 3.75 5.48
CA ASP A 235 0.98 4.73 5.44
C ASP A 235 2.30 4.05 5.86
N VAL A 236 3.41 4.49 5.28
CA VAL A 236 4.75 3.95 5.59
C VAL A 236 5.17 4.26 7.03
N SER A 237 4.75 5.41 7.57
CA SER A 237 5.00 5.84 8.93
C SER A 237 4.11 7.04 9.30
N GLN A 238 4.23 7.55 10.54
CA GLN A 238 3.63 8.83 10.94
C GLN A 238 4.20 10.05 10.21
N SER A 239 5.33 9.89 9.53
CA SER A 239 6.00 10.93 8.74
C SER A 239 5.86 10.65 7.24
N ALA A 240 5.47 11.68 6.50
CA ALA A 240 5.36 11.59 5.04
C ALA A 240 6.73 11.74 4.37
N PRO A 241 7.02 10.99 3.29
CA PRO A 241 8.12 11.35 2.40
C PRO A 241 7.80 12.69 1.70
N PRO A 242 8.83 13.50 1.39
CA PRO A 242 8.65 14.77 0.70
C PRO A 242 8.14 14.54 -0.73
N THR A 243 7.19 15.37 -1.17
CA THR A 243 6.74 15.40 -2.56
C THR A 243 7.47 16.49 -3.32
N TYR A 244 8.05 16.15 -4.47
CA TYR A 244 8.86 17.07 -5.25
C TYR A 244 8.22 17.42 -6.59
N MET A 245 8.01 18.71 -6.84
CA MET A 245 7.69 19.24 -8.15
C MET A 245 8.98 19.74 -8.82
N LYS A 246 9.36 19.10 -9.94
CA LYS A 246 10.53 19.51 -10.73
C LYS A 246 10.09 20.41 -11.89
N THR A 247 10.70 21.59 -11.97
CA THR A 247 10.61 22.48 -13.12
C THR A 247 11.95 22.50 -13.87
N ARG A 248 12.02 23.24 -14.98
CA ARG A 248 13.30 23.43 -15.69
C ARG A 248 14.36 24.17 -14.85
N LEU A 249 13.95 24.94 -13.85
CA LEU A 249 14.82 25.85 -13.10
C LEU A 249 15.16 25.35 -11.70
N GLU A 250 14.24 24.61 -11.08
CA GLU A 250 14.33 24.24 -9.67
C GLU A 250 13.51 22.99 -9.33
N THR A 251 13.86 22.37 -8.21
CA THR A 251 13.04 21.35 -7.54
C THR A 251 12.43 21.99 -6.30
N LYS A 252 11.09 21.95 -6.21
CA LYS A 252 10.33 22.48 -5.08
C LYS A 252 9.70 21.34 -4.29
N THR A 253 9.80 21.41 -2.97
CA THR A 253 8.99 20.55 -2.08
C THR A 253 7.57 21.11 -2.03
N ILE A 254 6.59 20.25 -2.24
CA ILE A 254 5.16 20.57 -2.24
C ILE A 254 4.50 19.89 -1.07
N GLU A 255 3.81 20.67 -0.24
CA GLU A 255 2.96 20.17 0.83
C GLU A 255 1.57 19.82 0.29
N PRO A 256 0.83 18.92 0.96
CA PRO A 256 -0.54 18.61 0.60
C PRO A 256 -1.43 19.84 0.73
N GLU A 257 -2.06 20.21 -0.38
CA GLU A 257 -3.02 21.30 -0.48
C GLU A 257 -4.15 20.87 -1.42
N PHE A 258 -5.36 21.36 -1.19
CA PHE A 258 -6.47 21.14 -2.11
C PHE A 258 -6.32 21.99 -3.36
N ILE A 259 -6.90 21.50 -4.46
CA ILE A 259 -6.84 22.15 -5.77
C ILE A 259 -7.38 23.58 -5.67
N GLU A 260 -6.58 24.56 -6.07
CA GLU A 260 -6.83 25.99 -5.84
C GLU A 260 -8.19 26.45 -6.39
N VAL A 261 -8.57 25.99 -7.59
CA VAL A 261 -9.86 26.38 -8.19
C VAL A 261 -11.08 25.79 -7.45
N LEU A 262 -10.91 24.70 -6.69
CA LEU A 262 -11.99 24.02 -5.98
C LEU A 262 -12.08 24.40 -4.50
N SER A 263 -11.03 25.02 -3.94
CA SER A 263 -10.98 25.36 -2.53
C SER A 263 -10.31 26.70 -2.28
N THR A 264 -10.97 27.55 -1.49
CA THR A 264 -10.35 28.76 -0.93
C THR A 264 -9.74 28.52 0.45
N ARG A 265 -9.76 27.27 0.96
CA ARG A 265 -9.29 26.93 2.31
C ARG A 265 -8.25 25.81 2.26
N THR A 266 -7.16 26.01 2.99
CA THR A 266 -6.30 24.93 3.47
C THR A 266 -7.03 24.24 4.64
N GLN A 267 -7.31 22.94 4.52
CA GLN A 267 -7.76 22.16 5.67
C GLN A 267 -6.55 21.75 6.48
N GLU A 268 -6.65 21.91 7.80
CA GLU A 268 -5.66 21.38 8.71
C GLU A 268 -5.67 19.85 8.64
N ILE A 269 -4.51 19.27 8.35
CA ILE A 269 -4.32 17.82 8.37
C ILE A 269 -4.15 17.43 9.83
N LEU A 270 -5.20 16.86 10.39
CA LEU A 270 -5.17 16.37 11.77
C LEU A 270 -4.36 15.06 11.81
N PRO A 271 -3.60 14.82 12.89
CA PRO A 271 -2.95 13.54 13.12
C PRO A 271 -3.96 12.39 13.02
N SER A 272 -3.52 11.26 12.47
CA SER A 272 -4.34 10.04 12.42
C SER A 272 -4.66 9.55 13.83
N VAL A 273 -5.78 8.85 13.98
CA VAL A 273 -6.12 8.09 15.20
C VAL A 273 -5.23 6.87 15.37
N THR A 274 -4.46 6.50 14.34
CA THR A 274 -3.54 5.37 14.35
C THR A 274 -2.09 5.86 14.47
N ASP A 275 -1.27 5.12 15.20
CA ASP A 275 0.16 5.43 15.38
C ASP A 275 1.01 5.12 14.13
N HIS A 276 0.39 4.81 13.00
CA HIS A 276 1.10 4.41 11.77
C HIS A 276 0.69 5.23 10.54
N SER A 277 -0.05 6.33 10.72
CA SER A 277 -0.50 7.18 9.61
C SER A 277 -0.25 8.66 9.85
N THR A 278 -0.06 9.37 8.74
CA THR A 278 0.11 10.81 8.66
C THR A 278 -1.20 11.59 8.77
N GLY A 279 -2.36 10.92 8.60
CA GLY A 279 -3.69 11.53 8.52
C GLY A 279 -3.99 12.27 7.21
N ARG A 280 -3.04 12.29 6.27
CA ARG A 280 -3.18 12.99 4.98
C ARG A 280 -4.36 12.43 4.18
N ARG A 281 -4.49 11.11 4.07
CA ARG A 281 -5.56 10.50 3.26
C ARG A 281 -6.92 10.71 3.91
N SER A 282 -7.02 10.64 5.23
CA SER A 282 -8.24 10.98 5.98
C SER A 282 -8.69 12.42 5.72
N ALA A 283 -7.76 13.37 5.70
CA ALA A 283 -8.05 14.77 5.37
C ALA A 283 -8.55 14.93 3.92
N LEU A 284 -7.94 14.23 2.97
CA LEU A 284 -8.39 14.20 1.58
C LEU A 284 -9.79 13.60 1.44
N ALA A 285 -10.04 12.45 2.07
CA ALA A 285 -11.34 11.78 2.06
C ALA A 285 -12.46 12.67 2.62
N THR A 286 -12.16 13.36 3.73
CA THR A 286 -13.08 14.32 4.35
C THR A 286 -13.39 15.47 3.40
N TRP A 287 -12.39 16.03 2.70
CA TRP A 287 -12.60 17.11 1.75
C TRP A 287 -13.44 16.70 0.53
N LEU A 288 -13.16 15.54 -0.05
CA LEU A 288 -13.90 14.99 -1.19
C LEU A 288 -15.40 14.82 -0.89
N THR A 289 -15.75 14.59 0.37
CA THR A 289 -17.11 14.23 0.79
C THR A 289 -17.84 15.35 1.52
N GLN A 290 -17.25 16.55 1.63
CA GLN A 290 -17.94 17.68 2.24
C GLN A 290 -19.25 17.99 1.50
N PRO A 291 -20.36 18.31 2.19
CA PRO A 291 -21.61 18.67 1.55
C PRO A 291 -21.51 19.87 0.60
N THR A 292 -20.51 20.74 0.83
CA THR A 292 -20.22 21.92 0.00
C THR A 292 -19.24 21.63 -1.15
N HIS A 293 -18.70 20.41 -1.26
CA HIS A 293 -17.74 20.06 -2.30
C HIS A 293 -18.41 20.11 -3.69
N PRO A 294 -17.87 20.88 -4.65
CA PRO A 294 -18.61 21.22 -5.87
C PRO A 294 -18.70 20.08 -6.89
N LEU A 295 -17.85 19.05 -6.81
CA LEU A 295 -17.69 18.05 -7.87
C LEU A 295 -18.14 16.65 -7.47
N THR A 296 -17.64 16.09 -6.37
CA THR A 296 -17.70 14.64 -6.09
C THR A 296 -19.11 14.03 -6.15
N ALA A 297 -20.12 14.66 -5.54
CA ALA A 297 -21.49 14.19 -5.65
C ALA A 297 -22.04 14.33 -7.09
N ARG A 298 -21.74 15.44 -7.77
CA ARG A 298 -22.17 15.68 -9.16
C ARG A 298 -21.56 14.66 -10.12
N VAL A 299 -20.27 14.34 -9.95
CA VAL A 299 -19.54 13.36 -10.74
C VAL A 299 -20.21 11.99 -10.61
N MET A 300 -20.52 11.56 -9.39
CA MET A 300 -21.20 10.29 -9.16
C MET A 300 -22.58 10.24 -9.82
N VAL A 301 -23.40 11.29 -9.61
CA VAL A 301 -24.73 11.38 -10.22
C VAL A 301 -24.64 11.37 -11.75
N ASN A 302 -23.71 12.12 -12.34
CA ASN A 302 -23.52 12.16 -13.79
C ASN A 302 -23.15 10.79 -14.36
N ARG A 303 -22.30 10.00 -13.68
CA ARG A 303 -21.98 8.63 -14.12
C ARG A 303 -23.18 7.71 -14.05
N LEU A 304 -23.95 7.78 -12.95
CA LEU A 304 -25.18 7.00 -12.83
C LEU A 304 -26.15 7.36 -13.95
N TRP A 305 -26.33 8.65 -14.23
CA TRP A 305 -27.18 9.13 -15.32
C TRP A 305 -26.70 8.64 -16.68
N GLN A 306 -25.41 8.79 -16.99
CA GLN A 306 -24.83 8.30 -18.24
C GLN A 306 -25.09 6.80 -18.45
N HIS A 307 -24.97 5.99 -17.39
CA HIS A 307 -25.22 4.54 -17.50
C HIS A 307 -26.71 4.18 -17.61
N HIS A 308 -27.62 4.97 -17.06
CA HIS A 308 -29.05 4.68 -17.06
C HIS A 308 -29.81 5.32 -18.23
N PHE A 309 -29.38 6.50 -18.68
CA PHE A 309 -30.10 7.33 -19.65
C PHE A 309 -29.34 7.57 -20.96
N GLY A 310 -28.05 7.27 -21.02
CA GLY A 310 -27.17 7.58 -22.15
C GLY A 310 -26.66 9.01 -22.14
#